data_AF-A0A0M2RX82-F1
#
_entry.id   AF-A0A0M2RX82-F1
#
_cell.length_a   1.000
_cell.length_b   1.000
_cell.length_c   1.000
_cell.angle_alpha   90.00
_cell.angle_beta   90.00
_cell.angle_gamma   90.00
#
_symmetry.space_group_name_H-M   'P 1'
#
loop_
_entity.id
_entity.type
_entity.pdbx_description
1 polymer ?
#
loop_
_entity_poly.entity_id
_entity_poly.type
_entity_poly.pdbx_seq_one_letter_code
_entity_poly.pdbx_strand_id
1 'polypeptide(L)' 'MTSGCCRVCGWAEVASAYALREWPDPAGTATPRRVPGVRIGHPDGHLRAAHDGLARGADLRGDLVWSVLDNFEWAEGGL' A
#
# COMPACT_ATOMS: atom_id res chain seq x y z
N MET A 1 10.82 -1.42 -3.31
CA MET A 1 10.34 -0.01 -3.29
C MET A 1 11.02 0.74 -4.42
N THR A 2 10.39 0.80 -5.58
CA THR A 2 10.84 1.62 -6.71
C THR A 2 10.38 3.05 -6.47
N SER A 3 11.23 3.88 -5.86
CA SER A 3 11.00 5.33 -5.78
C SER A 3 11.09 5.91 -7.20
N GLY A 4 9.97 6.39 -7.74
CA GLY A 4 9.92 7.11 -9.00
C GLY A 4 10.05 8.61 -8.71
N CYS A 5 11.27 9.15 -8.74
CA CYS A 5 11.47 10.59 -8.69
C CYS A 5 10.93 11.21 -9.98
N CYS A 6 9.95 12.12 -9.88
CA CYS A 6 9.38 12.79 -11.05
C CYS A 6 10.42 13.78 -11.61
N ARG A 7 10.95 13.45 -12.79
CA ARG A 7 12.07 14.19 -13.41
C ARG A 7 11.73 15.61 -13.86
N VAL A 8 10.46 16.01 -13.83
CA VAL A 8 9.98 17.32 -14.30
C VAL A 8 9.94 18.36 -13.17
N CYS A 9 9.64 17.94 -11.94
CA CYS A 9 9.36 18.84 -10.83
C CYS A 9 10.27 18.62 -9.61
N GLY A 10 11.12 17.58 -9.62
CA GLY A 10 12.23 17.44 -8.65
C GLY A 10 11.83 16.84 -7.29
N TRP A 11 10.59 16.39 -7.13
CA TRP A 11 10.06 15.81 -5.90
C TRP A 11 9.64 14.34 -6.10
N ALA A 12 9.54 13.62 -4.98
CA ALA A 12 9.16 12.21 -4.92
C ALA A 12 7.74 12.05 -4.36
N GLU A 13 7.04 11.04 -4.88
CA GLU A 13 5.85 10.45 -4.26
C GLU A 13 6.17 9.00 -3.94
N VAL A 14 5.61 8.51 -2.84
CA VAL A 14 5.63 7.08 -2.58
C VAL A 14 4.21 6.55 -2.62
N ALA A 15 4.00 5.56 -3.48
CA ALA A 15 2.78 4.76 -3.51
C ALA A 15 3.05 3.43 -2.81
N SER A 16 2.16 3.04 -1.90
CA SER A 16 2.24 1.77 -1.18
C SER A 16 0.95 0.98 -1.30
N ALA A 17 1.07 -0.34 -1.26
CA ALA A 17 -0.06 -1.26 -1.29
C ALA A 17 0.31 -2.55 -0.54
N TYR A 18 -0.69 -3.15 0.10
CA TYR A 18 -0.65 -4.54 0.53
C TYR A 18 -2.03 -5.15 0.25
N ALA A 19 -2.07 -6.44 -0.06
CA ALA A 19 -3.30 -7.17 -0.29
C ALA A 19 -3.53 -8.18 0.83
N LEU A 20 -4.76 -8.25 1.35
CA LEU A 20 -5.23 -9.40 2.10
C LEU A 20 -5.93 -10.34 1.11
N ARG A 21 -5.37 -11.53 0.91
CA ARG A 21 -6.02 -12.52 0.04
C ARG A 21 -7.22 -13.12 0.77
N GLU A 22 -8.41 -12.80 0.28
CA GLU A 22 -9.66 -13.46 0.65
C GLU A 22 -10.11 -14.31 -0.54
N TRP A 23 -9.79 -15.60 -0.51
CA TRP A 23 -10.35 -16.58 -1.44
C TRP A 23 -11.29 -17.49 -0.64
N PRO A 24 -12.53 -17.73 -1.07
CA PRO A 24 -13.41 -18.66 -0.38
C PRO A 24 -12.75 -20.03 -0.31
N ASP A 25 -12.84 -20.69 0.83
CA ASP A 25 -12.48 -22.10 0.89
C ASP A 25 -13.38 -22.90 -0.09
N PRO A 26 -13.04 -24.16 -0.41
CA PRO A 26 -13.89 -24.99 -1.28
C PRO A 26 -15.34 -25.16 -0.79
N ALA A 27 -15.63 -24.78 0.46
CA ALA A 27 -16.96 -24.79 1.06
C ALA A 27 -17.70 -23.44 0.91
N GLY A 28 -17.12 -22.45 0.21
CA GLY A 28 -17.73 -21.15 -0.06
C GLY A 28 -17.67 -20.17 1.11
N THR A 29 -16.92 -20.46 2.16
CA THR A 29 -16.84 -19.60 3.34
C THR A 29 -15.72 -18.59 3.15
N ALA A 30 -16.06 -17.37 2.75
CA ALA A 30 -15.16 -16.23 2.92
C ALA A 30 -15.13 -15.88 4.42
N THR A 31 -14.07 -16.27 5.13
CA THR A 31 -13.92 -15.87 6.52
C THR A 31 -13.83 -14.33 6.57
N PRO A 32 -14.59 -13.62 7.42
CA PRO A 32 -14.43 -12.18 7.58
C PRO A 32 -13.11 -11.93 8.30
N ARG A 33 -12.02 -11.82 7.54
CA ARG A 33 -10.68 -11.89 8.11
C ARG A 33 -10.23 -10.49 8.48
N ARG A 34 -10.60 -10.04 9.67
CA ARG A 34 -9.80 -9.04 10.37
C ARG A 34 -8.44 -9.67 10.71
N VAL A 35 -7.51 -9.69 9.76
CA VAL A 35 -6.12 -10.11 10.00
C VAL A 35 -5.51 -9.09 10.94
N PRO A 36 -5.19 -9.45 12.19
CA PRO A 36 -4.57 -8.52 13.11
C PRO A 36 -3.18 -8.12 12.59
N GLY A 37 -2.80 -6.87 12.78
CA GLY A 37 -1.44 -6.42 12.55
C GLY A 37 -1.14 -5.92 11.14
N VAL A 38 -1.40 -6.69 10.08
CA VAL A 38 -0.88 -6.31 8.74
C VAL A 38 -1.56 -5.06 8.17
N ARG A 39 -2.86 -4.89 8.44
CA ARG A 39 -3.66 -3.73 7.96
C ARG A 39 -3.15 -2.39 8.47
N ILE A 40 -2.62 -2.37 9.69
CA ILE A 40 -2.13 -1.17 10.37
C ILE A 40 -0.60 -1.09 10.28
N GLY A 41 0.08 -2.24 10.40
CA GLY A 41 1.53 -2.32 10.38
C GLY A 41 2.14 -1.92 9.04
N HIS A 42 1.47 -2.21 7.92
CA HIS A 42 1.93 -1.77 6.61
C HIS A 42 1.94 -0.24 6.47
N PRO A 43 0.81 0.48 6.67
CA PRO A 43 0.82 1.94 6.59
C PRO A 43 1.69 2.58 7.69
N ASP A 44 1.73 2.03 8.91
CA ASP A 44 2.61 2.54 9.97
C ASP A 44 4.10 2.49 9.58
N GLY A 45 4.55 1.35 9.04
CA GLY A 45 5.93 1.21 8.56
C GLY A 45 6.24 2.13 7.39
N HIS A 46 5.29 2.30 6.47
CA HIS A 46 5.46 3.13 5.30
C HIS A 46 5.54 4.62 5.64
N LEU A 47 4.67 5.09 6.54
CA LEU A 47 4.69 6.47 7.03
C LEU A 47 5.99 6.78 7.80
N ARG A 48 6.55 5.83 8.55
CA ARG A 48 7.88 6.00 9.18
C ARG A 48 8.99 6.12 8.14
N ALA A 49 8.98 5.29 7.10
CA ALA A 49 9.97 5.38 6.03
C ALA A 49 9.87 6.70 5.25
N ALA A 50 8.65 7.18 5.00
CA ALA A 50 8.38 8.49 4.42
C ALA A 50 8.92 9.63 5.30
N HIS A 51 8.64 9.57 6.60
CA HIS A 51 9.15 10.52 7.59
C HIS A 51 10.69 10.53 7.63
N ASP A 52 11.32 9.37 7.61
CA ASP A 52 12.79 9.27 7.57
C ASP A 52 13.37 9.85 6.27
N GLY A 53 12.65 9.71 5.15
CA GLY A 53 12.98 10.36 3.88
C GLY A 53 12.96 11.88 4.00
N LEU A 54 11.89 12.44 4.56
CA LEU A 54 11.78 13.88 4.85
C LEU A 54 12.92 14.37 5.76
N ALA A 55 13.23 13.62 6.82
CA ALA A 55 14.33 13.95 7.74
C ALA A 55 15.71 13.94 7.06
N ARG A 56 15.88 13.15 6.00
CA ARG A 56 17.10 13.11 5.17
C ARG A 56 17.10 14.10 4.00
N GLY A 57 16.10 14.98 3.91
CA GLY A 57 16.02 16.03 2.90
C GLY A 57 15.40 15.59 1.57
N ALA A 58 14.73 14.44 1.53
CA ALA A 58 13.92 14.11 0.35
C ALA A 58 12.79 15.13 0.19
N ASP A 59 12.62 15.67 -1.01
CA ASP A 59 11.48 16.51 -1.36
C ASP A 59 10.24 15.61 -1.57
N LEU A 60 9.70 15.07 -0.48
CA LEU A 60 8.52 14.20 -0.48
C LEU A 60 7.26 15.03 -0.24
N ARG A 61 6.27 14.93 -1.13
CA ARG A 61 5.02 15.72 -1.02
C ARG A 61 3.79 14.92 -0.61
N GLY A 62 3.86 13.60 -0.70
CA GLY A 62 2.76 12.73 -0.32
C GLY A 62 3.14 11.26 -0.24
N ASP A 63 2.41 10.56 0.63
CA ASP A 63 2.36 9.10 0.69
C ASP A 63 0.91 8.69 0.38
N LEU A 64 0.72 8.06 -0.77
CA LEU A 64 -0.60 7.63 -1.24
C LEU A 64 -0.71 6.11 -1.07
N VAL A 65 -1.59 5.70 -0.15
CA VAL A 65 -1.90 4.29 0.04
C VAL A 65 -2.96 3.85 -0.95
N TRP A 66 -2.66 2.77 -1.68
CA TRP A 66 -3.64 2.02 -2.41
C TRP A 66 -4.19 0.91 -1.50
N SER A 67 -5.43 0.99 -1.06
CA SER A 67 -6.50 1.92 -1.42
C SER A 67 -7.29 2.37 -0.19
N VAL A 68 -8.12 3.39 -0.35
CA VAL A 68 -8.98 3.88 0.74
C VAL A 68 -10.14 2.91 1.03
N LEU A 69 -10.55 2.14 0.01
CA LEU A 69 -11.60 1.13 0.07
C LEU A 69 -11.12 -0.16 -0.59
N ASP A 70 -11.67 -1.29 -0.15
CA ASP A 70 -11.48 -2.56 -0.84
C ASP A 70 -11.94 -2.41 -2.30
N ASN A 71 -11.16 -2.92 -3.24
CA ASN A 71 -11.42 -2.79 -4.67
C ASN A 71 -11.08 -4.09 -5.42
N PHE A 72 -11.58 -4.20 -6.64
CA PHE A 72 -11.26 -5.30 -7.54
C PHE A 72 -9.81 -5.19 -8.05
N GLU A 73 -9.02 -6.22 -7.80
CA GLU A 73 -7.62 -6.32 -8.21
C GLU A 73 -7.51 -7.00 -9.58
N TRP A 74 -7.49 -6.20 -10.65
CA TRP A 74 -7.56 -6.66 -12.05
C TRP A 74 -6.54 -7.75 -12.42
N ALA A 75 -5.32 -7.68 -11.88
CA ALA A 75 -4.26 -8.66 -12.18
C ALA A 75 -4.42 -9.99 -11.41
N GLU A 76 -5.18 -10.00 -10.32
CA GLU A 76 -5.38 -11.17 -9.44
C GLU A 76 -6.79 -11.77 -9.57
N GLY A 77 -7.68 -11.16 -10.37
CA GLY A 77 -9.11 -11.50 -10.38
C GLY A 77 -9.81 -11.54 -11.74
N GLY A 78 -9.07 -11.48 -12.86
CA GLY A 78 -9.66 -11.36 -14.21
C GLY A 78 -9.10 -12.29 -15.29
N LEU A 79 -9.07 -13.60 -15.04
CA LEU A 79 -9.36 -14.73 -15.96
C LEU A 79 -9.52 -16.01 -15.14
#